data_AF-A0A0S8K005-F1
#
_entry.id   AF-A0A0S8K005-F1
#
_cell.length_a   1.000
_cell.length_b   1.000
_cell.length_c   1.000
_cell.angle_alpha   90.00
_cell.angle_beta   90.00
_cell.angle_gamma   90.00
#
_symmetry.space_group_name_H-M   'P 1'
#
loop_
_entity.id
_entity.type
_entity.pdbx_description
1 polymer ?
#
loop_
_entity_poly.entity_id
_entity_poly.type
_entity_poly.pdbx_seq_one_letter_code
_entity_poly.pdbx_strand_id
1 'polypeptide(L)'
;MKDLCVPIPNFSEDEIADIDLRVGDQKISYSFRVESFAWEVEDELSVADDDVSASLARIYRLKRAIEGYDKNWELIQIFTPSENATHIQVLYRRRN
;
A
#
# COMPACT_ATOMS: atom_id res chain seq x y z
N MET A 1 2.53 -1.03 23.65
CA MET A 1 1.49 -0.56 22.72
C MET A 1 0.20 -1.29 23.05
N LYS A 2 -0.95 -0.60 23.03
CA LYS A 2 -2.26 -1.25 23.12
C LYS A 2 -2.89 -1.06 21.75
N ASP A 3 -3.06 -2.15 21.01
CA ASP A 3 -3.51 -2.09 19.62
C ASP A 3 -4.99 -2.46 19.54
N LEU A 4 -5.76 -1.68 18.79
CA LEU A 4 -7.15 -1.96 18.46
C LEU A 4 -7.22 -2.37 16.99
N CYS A 5 -7.38 -3.66 16.72
CA CYS A 5 -7.47 -4.20 15.37
C CYS A 5 -8.94 -4.36 14.97
N VAL A 6 -9.37 -3.63 13.95
CA VAL A 6 -10.72 -3.76 13.37
C VAL A 6 -10.59 -4.50 12.04
N PRO A 7 -11.01 -5.77 11.95
CA PRO A 7 -11.00 -6.49 10.68
C PRO A 7 -12.08 -5.91 9.77
N ILE A 8 -11.71 -5.58 8.53
CA ILE A 8 -12.63 -5.09 7.50
C ILE A 8 -12.75 -6.18 6.43
N PRO A 9 -13.82 -7.00 6.45
CA PRO A 9 -13.99 -8.06 5.46
C PRO A 9 -14.30 -7.47 4.09
N ASN A 10 -13.77 -8.10 3.03
CA ASN A 10 -14.02 -7.75 1.63
C ASN A 10 -13.63 -6.31 1.25
N PHE A 11 -12.62 -5.73 1.90
CA PHE A 11 -12.10 -4.41 1.56
C PHE A 11 -11.46 -4.41 0.16
N SER A 12 -12.02 -3.63 -0.75
CA SER A 12 -11.56 -3.52 -2.13
C SER A 12 -10.36 -2.58 -2.26
N GLU A 13 -9.70 -2.64 -3.40
CA GLU A 13 -8.44 -1.95 -3.69
C GLU A 13 -8.60 -0.44 -3.92
N ASP A 14 -9.83 0.02 -4.18
CA ASP A 14 -10.14 1.44 -4.40
C ASP A 14 -11.01 2.03 -3.26
N GLU A 15 -11.23 1.28 -2.18
CA GLU A 15 -12.08 1.70 -1.07
C GLU A 15 -11.30 2.51 -0.02
N ILE A 16 -12.01 3.45 0.61
CA ILE A 16 -11.50 4.22 1.76
C ILE A 16 -12.21 3.73 3.01
N ALA A 17 -11.43 3.32 4.02
CA ALA A 17 -11.93 2.98 5.35
C ALA A 17 -11.72 4.17 6.30
N ASP A 18 -12.81 4.74 6.80
CA ASP A 18 -12.78 5.78 7.83
C ASP A 18 -13.15 5.21 9.20
N ILE A 19 -12.33 5.50 10.21
CA ILE A 19 -12.55 5.08 11.60
C ILE A 19 -12.59 6.32 12.49
N ASP A 20 -13.73 6.53 13.13
CA ASP A 20 -13.91 7.49 14.21
C ASP A 20 -13.74 6.79 15.56
N LEU A 21 -12.64 7.08 16.25
CA LEU A 21 -12.35 6.55 17.58
C LEU A 21 -12.58 7.62 18.65
N ARG A 22 -13.20 7.23 19.77
CA ARG A 22 -13.31 8.07 20.96
C ARG A 22 -12.55 7.44 22.12
N VAL A 23 -11.61 8.18 22.71
CA VAL A 23 -10.87 7.78 23.91
C VAL A 23 -11.11 8.83 24.99
N GLY A 24 -11.95 8.51 25.97
CA GLY A 24 -12.47 9.50 26.94
C GLY A 24 -13.27 10.60 26.22
N ASP A 25 -12.87 11.86 26.41
CA ASP A 25 -13.52 13.02 25.79
C ASP A 25 -12.92 13.41 24.42
N GLN A 26 -11.82 12.76 24.01
CA GLN A 26 -11.16 13.06 22.73
C GLN A 26 -11.75 12.22 21.60
N LYS A 27 -12.22 12.89 20.54
CA LYS A 27 -12.56 12.25 19.26
C LYS A 27 -11.34 12.33 18.33
N ILE A 28 -10.94 11.20 17.77
CA ILE A 28 -9.85 11.09 16.82
C ILE A 28 -10.38 10.35 15.59
N SER A 29 -10.18 10.94 14.41
CA SER A 29 -10.58 10.34 13.14
C SER A 29 -9.34 9.90 12.37
N TYR A 30 -9.41 8.71 11.79
CA TYR A 30 -8.39 8.14 10.94
C TYR A 30 -9.00 7.72 9.60
N SER A 31 -8.38 8.13 8.50
CA SER A 31 -8.74 7.68 7.15
C SER A 31 -7.62 6.79 6.63
N PHE A 32 -7.97 5.57 6.23
CA PHE A 32 -7.07 4.60 5.64
C PHE A 32 -7.52 4.26 4.22
N ARG A 33 -6.55 3.95 3.36
CA ARG A 33 -6.80 3.49 2.00
C ARG A 33 -5.79 2.42 1.62
N VAL A 34 -6.26 1.36 0.99
CA VAL A 34 -5.38 0.40 0.31
C VAL A 34 -5.31 0.82 -1.16
N GLU A 35 -4.13 0.76 -1.76
CA GLU A 35 -3.93 1.04 -3.18
C GLU A 35 -3.17 -0.14 -3.80
N SER A 36 -3.51 -0.46 -5.05
CA SER A 36 -2.87 -1.52 -5.82
C SER A 36 -1.94 -0.96 -6.87
N PHE A 37 -0.68 -1.38 -6.82
CA PHE A 37 0.32 -1.03 -7.82
C PHE A 37 0.71 -2.25 -8.64
N ALA A 38 0.91 -2.06 -9.94
CA ALA A 38 1.39 -3.14 -10.80
C ALA A 38 2.76 -3.65 -10.31
N TRP A 39 2.84 -4.96 -10.09
CA TRP A 39 4.02 -5.65 -9.54
C TRP A 39 4.81 -6.36 -10.65
N GLU A 40 4.11 -7.15 -11.47
CA GLU A 40 4.68 -7.82 -12.64
C GLU A 40 4.28 -7.08 -13.92
N VAL A 41 5.23 -6.36 -14.50
CA VAL A 41 5.06 -5.62 -15.75
C VAL A 41 6.22 -5.96 -16.68
N GLU A 42 5.90 -6.42 -17.90
CA GLU A 42 6.87 -6.51 -18.98
C GLU A 42 7.13 -5.10 -19.55
N ASP A 43 8.34 -4.58 -19.37
CA ASP A 43 8.78 -3.28 -19.88
C ASP A 43 10.29 -3.28 -20.21
N GLU A 44 10.85 -2.14 -20.59
CA GLU A 44 12.28 -2.00 -20.94
C GLU A 44 13.24 -2.36 -19.78
N LEU A 45 12.77 -2.39 -18.54
CA LEU A 45 13.53 -2.79 -17.35
C LEU A 45 13.40 -4.28 -17.04
N SER A 46 12.47 -5.01 -17.67
CA SER A 46 12.33 -6.47 -17.54
C SER A 46 13.16 -7.25 -18.56
N VAL A 47 14.06 -6.58 -19.28
CA VAL A 47 14.89 -7.18 -20.35
C VAL A 47 16.09 -7.96 -19.79
N ALA A 48 16.34 -7.90 -18.48
CA ALA A 48 17.44 -8.61 -17.85
C ALA A 48 17.10 -10.09 -17.64
N ASP A 49 18.02 -10.97 -18.05
CA ASP A 49 17.86 -12.43 -18.09
C ASP A 49 18.12 -13.11 -16.72
N ASP A 50 18.26 -12.32 -15.65
CA ASP A 50 18.57 -12.80 -14.30
C ASP A 50 17.57 -12.31 -13.24
N ASP A 51 17.24 -13.19 -12.29
CA ASP A 51 16.24 -12.97 -11.23
C ASP A 51 16.53 -11.76 -10.34
N VAL A 52 17.81 -11.41 -10.16
CA VAL A 52 18.22 -10.29 -9.30
C VAL A 52 17.85 -8.97 -9.96
N SER A 53 18.18 -8.82 -11.24
CA SER A 53 17.83 -7.65 -12.04
C SER A 53 16.32 -7.46 -12.16
N ALA A 54 15.57 -8.55 -12.39
CA ALA A 54 14.10 -8.52 -12.40
C ALA A 54 13.52 -8.06 -11.05
N SER A 55 14.10 -8.51 -9.94
CA SER A 55 13.71 -8.08 -8.59
C SER A 55 13.99 -6.59 -8.34
N LEU A 56 15.13 -6.08 -8.78
CA LEU A 56 15.48 -4.67 -8.65
C LEU A 56 14.56 -3.77 -9.49
N ALA A 57 14.20 -4.18 -10.70
CA ALA A 57 13.25 -3.47 -11.55
C ALA A 57 11.88 -3.30 -10.86
N ARG A 58 11.35 -4.38 -10.26
CA ARG A 58 10.08 -4.35 -9.50
C ARG A 58 10.14 -3.38 -8.32
N ILE A 59 11.20 -3.46 -7.51
CA ILE A 59 11.41 -2.54 -6.38
C ILE A 59 11.47 -1.09 -6.85
N TYR A 60 12.17 -0.84 -7.97
CA TYR A 60 12.29 0.50 -8.53
C TYR A 60 10.94 1.09 -8.97
N ARG A 61 10.11 0.30 -9.66
CA ARG A 61 8.77 0.70 -10.07
C ARG A 61 7.89 1.04 -8.87
N LEU A 62 7.87 0.15 -7.87
CA LEU A 62 7.10 0.38 -6.65
C LEU A 62 7.56 1.65 -5.93
N LYS A 63 8.87 1.85 -5.79
CA LYS A 63 9.42 3.07 -5.19
C LYS A 63 8.95 4.32 -5.91
N ARG A 64 9.04 4.35 -7.25
CA ARG A 64 8.55 5.49 -8.04
C ARG A 64 7.05 5.72 -7.89
N ALA A 65 6.26 4.64 -7.88
CA ALA A 65 4.81 4.73 -7.72
C ALA A 65 4.43 5.32 -6.35
N ILE A 66 5.08 4.87 -5.28
CA ILE A 66 4.90 5.39 -3.92
C ILE A 66 5.34 6.85 -3.82
N GLU A 67 6.50 7.21 -4.40
CA GLU A 67 7.03 8.58 -4.38
C GLU A 67 6.16 9.57 -5.18
N GLY A 68 5.53 9.08 -6.26
CA GLY A 68 4.61 9.86 -7.09
C GLY A 68 3.19 9.97 -6.54
N TYR A 69 2.87 9.24 -5.47
CA TYR A 69 1.53 9.21 -4.87
C TYR A 69 1.20 10.51 -4.11
N ASP A 70 -0.08 10.70 -3.74
CA ASP A 70 -0.56 11.91 -3.06
C ASP A 70 0.16 12.13 -1.72
N LYS A 71 0.81 13.30 -1.60
CA LYS A 71 1.60 13.70 -0.43
C LYS A 71 0.79 13.90 0.84
N ASN A 72 -0.54 14.04 0.72
CA ASN A 72 -1.45 14.09 1.86
C ASN A 72 -1.66 12.70 2.47
N TRP A 73 -1.17 11.64 1.84
CA TRP A 73 -1.19 10.28 2.37
C TRP A 73 0.20 9.87 2.81
N GLU A 74 0.26 9.13 3.91
CA GLU A 74 1.46 8.57 4.50
C GLU A 74 1.46 7.06 4.29
N LEU A 75 2.57 6.53 3.78
CA LEU A 75 2.80 5.10 3.64
C LEU A 75 2.88 4.46 5.03
N ILE A 76 2.02 3.48 5.30
CA ILE A 76 2.02 2.74 6.57
C ILE A 76 2.60 1.33 6.37
N GLN A 77 2.17 0.62 5.33
CA GLN A 77 2.59 -0.76 5.11
C GLN A 77 2.57 -1.12 3.63
N ILE A 78 3.55 -1.91 3.19
CA ILE A 78 3.55 -2.60 1.91
C ILE A 78 3.23 -4.07 2.22
N PHE A 79 2.22 -4.63 1.58
CA PHE A 79 1.86 -6.03 1.78
C PHE A 79 2.80 -6.95 0.99
N THR A 80 3.00 -8.17 1.48
CA THR A 80 3.78 -9.18 0.76
C THR A 80 2.97 -9.67 -0.44
N PRO A 81 3.47 -9.52 -1.67
CA PRO A 81 2.81 -10.08 -2.84
C PRO A 81 2.83 -11.62 -2.78
N SER A 82 1.78 -12.27 -3.27
CA SER A 82 1.78 -13.72 -3.48
C SER A 82 2.72 -14.10 -4.65
N GLU A 83 3.11 -15.38 -4.74
CA GLU A 83 4.11 -15.86 -5.72
C GLU A 83 3.80 -15.50 -7.18
N ASN A 84 2.51 -15.30 -7.53
CA ASN A 84 2.06 -14.95 -8.88
C ASN A 84 1.24 -13.66 -8.90
N ALA A 85 1.47 -12.75 -7.96
CA ALA A 85 0.72 -11.51 -7.86
C ALA A 85 1.06 -10.58 -9.03
N THR A 86 0.05 -10.14 -9.78
CA THR A 86 0.21 -9.09 -10.80
C THR A 86 0.25 -7.69 -10.18
N HIS A 87 -0.24 -7.55 -8.96
CA HIS A 87 -0.31 -6.30 -8.20
C HIS A 87 0.21 -6.48 -6.78
N ILE A 88 0.76 -5.42 -6.22
CA ILE A 88 1.15 -5.32 -4.81
C ILE A 88 0.27 -4.28 -4.13
N GLN A 89 -0.25 -4.64 -2.97
CA GLN A 89 -1.08 -3.76 -2.18
C GLN A 89 -0.25 -2.92 -1.21
N VAL A 90 -0.65 -1.67 -1.02
CA VAL A 90 -0.01 -0.72 -0.13
C VAL A 90 -1.05 0.00 0.71
N LEU A 91 -0.87 0.02 2.03
CA LEU A 91 -1.72 0.73 2.97
C LEU A 91 -1.20 2.14 3.21
N TYR A 92 -2.08 3.10 3.02
CA TYR A 92 -1.88 4.50 3.32
C TYR A 92 -2.80 4.98 4.44
N ARG A 93 -2.33 5.98 5.18
CA ARG A 93 -3.12 6.77 6.13
C ARG A 93 -3.11 8.23 5.71
N ARG A 94 -4.25 8.91 5.76
CA ARG A 94 -4.30 10.34 5.50
C ARG A 94 -3.54 11.10 6.59
N ARG A 95 -2.69 12.05 6.20
CA ARG A 95 -2.05 13.00 7.11
C ARG A 95 -3.13 13.94 7.65
N ASN A 96 -3.22 14.03 8.97
CA ASN A 96 -4.07 15.00 9.68
C ASN A 96 -3.32 16.31 9.88
#